data_AF-A0A2I0KPL2-F1
#
_entry.id   AF-A0A2I0KPL2-F1
#
_cell.length_a   1.000
_cell.length_b   1.000
_cell.length_c   1.000
_cell.angle_alpha   90.00
_cell.angle_beta   90.00
_cell.angle_gamma   90.00
#
_symmetry.space_group_name_H-M   'P 1'
#
loop_
_entity.id
_entity.type
_entity.pdbx_description
1 polymer ?
#
loop_
_entity_poly.entity_id
_entity_poly.type
_entity_poly.pdbx_seq_one_letter_code
_entity_poly.pdbx_strand_id
1 'polypeptide(L)'
;MSVIGRRGLHYLHTLKASNVPADLIQKGQDRVIDASLTLIRERVKLKGELLRALGGAKATASLLGVPLGHNSSFLQGPAFAPPRIREAIWCGSTNSATEEGSDAIAYEHFSFSPPFP
;
A
#
# COMPACT_ATOMS: atom_id res chain seq x y z
N MET A 1 4.53 -0.06 -39.15
CA MET A 1 3.82 1.15 -38.65
C MET A 1 4.88 2.16 -38.20
N SER A 2 4.85 3.36 -38.79
CA SER A 2 5.96 4.35 -38.77
C SER A 2 6.22 4.98 -37.40
N VAL A 3 7.51 5.12 -37.06
CA VAL A 3 8.07 5.79 -35.85
C VAL A 3 7.62 7.26 -35.73
N ILE A 4 7.19 7.88 -36.83
CA ILE A 4 6.73 9.28 -36.90
C ILE A 4 5.40 9.49 -36.17
N GLY A 5 4.48 8.52 -36.23
CA GLY A 5 3.18 8.61 -35.56
C GLY A 5 3.27 8.58 -34.02
N ARG A 6 4.28 7.89 -33.47
CA ARG A 6 4.50 7.81 -32.00
C ARG A 6 4.99 9.13 -31.41
N ARG A 7 5.81 9.91 -32.15
CA ARG A 7 6.33 11.20 -31.68
C ARG A 7 5.25 12.30 -31.64
N GLY A 8 4.36 12.33 -32.63
CA GLY A 8 3.26 13.30 -32.67
C GLY A 8 2.26 13.14 -31.52
N LEU A 9 1.90 11.90 -31.18
CA LEU A 9 1.03 11.61 -30.04
C LEU A 9 1.68 11.98 -28.70
N HIS A 10 2.97 11.70 -28.54
CA HIS A 10 3.70 12.07 -27.33
C HIS A 10 3.76 13.60 -27.14
N TYR A 11 4.05 14.35 -28.21
CA TYR A 11 4.11 15.80 -28.18
C TYR A 11 2.75 16.43 -27.82
N LEU A 12 1.65 15.92 -28.37
CA LEU A 12 0.29 16.35 -28.01
C LEU A 12 -0.07 16.03 -26.55
N HIS A 13 0.40 14.89 -26.02
CA HIS A 13 0.21 14.53 -24.62
C HIS A 13 0.99 15.46 -23.69
N THR A 14 2.21 15.84 -24.07
CA THR A 14 3.05 16.78 -23.33
C THR A 14 2.43 18.19 -23.30
N LEU A 15 1.89 18.66 -24.43
CA LEU A 15 1.18 19.95 -24.52
C LEU A 15 -0.10 19.99 -23.67
N LYS A 16 -0.82 18.86 -23.56
CA LYS A 16 -1.97 18.75 -22.65
C LYS A 16 -1.55 18.76 -21.18
N ALA A 17 -0.43 18.12 -20.83
CA ALA A 17 0.10 18.11 -19.46
C ALA A 17 0.56 19.51 -19.00
N SER A 18 1.14 20.32 -19.89
CA SER A 18 1.52 21.71 -19.58
C SER A 18 0.32 22.68 -19.43
N ASN A 19 -0.87 22.29 -19.88
CA ASN A 19 -2.09 23.10 -19.79
C ASN A 19 -3.04 22.69 -18.65
N VAL A 20 -2.63 21.76 -17.77
CA VAL A 20 -3.43 21.44 -16.58
C VAL A 20 -3.21 22.56 -15.56
N PRO A 21 -4.26 23.29 -15.14
CA PRO A 21 -4.12 24.34 -14.13
C PRO A 21 -3.67 23.74 -12.79
N ALA A 22 -2.74 24.43 -12.12
CA ALA A 22 -2.14 23.99 -10.87
C ALA A 22 -3.19 23.68 -9.79
N ASP A 23 -4.27 24.47 -9.73
CA ASP A 23 -5.37 24.27 -8.79
C ASP A 23 -6.07 22.92 -8.96
N LEU A 24 -6.17 22.40 -10.20
CA LEU A 24 -6.73 21.07 -10.45
C LEU A 24 -5.77 19.96 -10.02
N ILE A 25 -4.45 20.16 -10.19
CA ILE A 25 -3.44 19.21 -9.72
C ILE A 25 -3.47 19.13 -8.19
N GLN A 26 -3.47 20.29 -7.51
CA GLN A 26 -3.51 20.35 -6.05
C GLN A 26 -4.79 19.69 -5.51
N LYS A 27 -5.96 20.06 -6.05
CA LYS A 27 -7.23 19.44 -5.66
C LYS A 27 -7.25 17.92 -5.92
N GLY A 28 -6.57 17.46 -6.97
CA GLY A 28 -6.39 16.04 -7.25
C GLY A 28 -5.54 15.35 -6.18
N GLN A 29 -4.38 15.93 -5.86
CA GLN A 29 -3.46 15.41 -4.84
C GLN A 29 -4.13 15.35 -3.46
N ASP A 30 -4.81 16.41 -3.05
CA ASP A 30 -5.49 16.48 -1.74
C ASP A 30 -6.54 15.37 -1.61
N ARG A 31 -7.33 15.13 -2.67
CA ARG A 31 -8.34 14.05 -2.67
C ARG A 31 -7.72 12.65 -2.63
N VAL A 32 -6.61 12.44 -3.35
CA VAL A 32 -5.89 11.16 -3.32
C VAL A 32 -5.30 10.91 -1.93
N ILE A 33 -4.71 11.93 -1.31
CA ILE A 33 -4.18 11.86 0.06
C ILE A 33 -5.30 11.58 1.04
N ASP A 34 -6.40 12.32 0.99
CA ASP A 34 -7.53 12.15 1.91
C ASP A 34 -8.18 10.77 1.79
N ALA A 35 -8.39 10.27 0.56
CA ALA A 35 -8.89 8.91 0.33
C ALA A 35 -7.92 7.84 0.88
N SER A 36 -6.61 8.03 0.67
CA SER A 36 -5.57 7.10 1.16
C SER A 36 -5.53 7.06 2.70
N LEU A 37 -5.63 8.22 3.36
CA LEU A 37 -5.69 8.31 4.82
C LEU A 37 -6.99 7.74 5.37
N THR A 38 -8.12 8.01 4.69
CA THR A 38 -9.44 7.48 5.08
C THR A 38 -9.46 5.95 5.04
N LEU A 39 -8.86 5.34 4.01
CA LEU A 39 -8.72 3.88 3.94
C LEU A 39 -7.99 3.31 5.16
N ILE A 40 -6.87 3.94 5.55
CA ILE A 40 -6.10 3.51 6.72
C ILE A 40 -6.93 3.70 8.01
N ARG A 41 -7.61 4.85 8.15
CA ARG A 41 -8.45 5.17 9.32
C ARG A 41 -9.56 4.15 9.52
N GLU A 42 -10.37 3.89 8.49
CA GLU A 42 -11.50 2.95 8.58
C GLU A 42 -11.00 1.54 8.89
N ARG A 43 -9.87 1.14 8.31
CA ARG A 43 -9.29 -0.17 8.57
C ARG A 43 -8.74 -0.32 9.98
N VAL A 44 -8.08 0.71 10.51
CA VAL A 44 -7.62 0.73 11.92
C VAL A 44 -8.82 0.72 12.88
N LYS A 45 -9.90 1.44 12.54
CA LYS A 45 -11.14 1.46 13.32
C LYS A 45 -11.76 0.08 13.42
N LEU A 46 -12.01 -0.58 12.29
CA LEU A 46 -12.59 -1.93 12.25
C LEU A 46 -11.75 -2.94 13.04
N LYS A 47 -10.42 -2.91 12.84
CA LYS A 47 -9.52 -3.80 13.59
C LYS A 47 -9.54 -3.48 15.09
N GLY A 48 -9.56 -2.19 15.47
CA GLY A 48 -9.64 -1.77 16.87
C GLY A 48 -10.95 -2.19 17.55
N GLU A 49 -12.07 -2.10 16.85
CA GLU A 49 -13.38 -2.56 17.33
C GLU A 49 -13.40 -4.08 17.54
N LEU A 50 -12.89 -4.85 16.57
CA LEU A 50 -12.76 -6.31 16.70
C LEU A 50 -11.91 -6.71 17.91
N LEU A 51 -10.76 -6.07 18.10
CA LEU A 51 -9.85 -6.36 19.23
C LEU A 51 -10.49 -6.05 20.58
N ARG A 52 -11.22 -4.93 20.66
CA ARG A 52 -11.94 -4.56 21.90
C ARG A 52 -13.06 -5.53 22.21
N ALA A 53 -13.76 -6.04 21.18
CA ALA A 53 -14.81 -7.04 21.33
C ALA A 53 -14.27 -8.40 21.79
N LEU A 54 -13.10 -8.80 21.28
CA LEU A 54 -12.41 -10.03 21.72
C LEU A 54 -11.87 -9.92 23.15
N GLY A 55 -11.48 -8.72 23.59
CA GLY A 55 -11.00 -8.47 24.94
C GLY A 55 -9.63 -9.12 25.25
N GLY A 56 -9.13 -8.92 26.47
CA GLY A 56 -7.92 -9.59 26.97
C GLY A 56 -6.58 -9.06 26.45
N ALA A 57 -6.55 -8.36 25.31
CA ALA A 57 -5.32 -7.78 24.77
C ALA A 57 -4.98 -6.42 25.41
N LYS A 58 -3.85 -6.35 26.13
CA LYS A 58 -3.28 -5.06 26.61
C LYS A 58 -2.63 -4.26 25.48
N ALA A 59 -2.08 -4.97 24.49
CA ALA A 59 -1.48 -4.41 23.30
C ALA A 59 -1.62 -5.39 22.13
N THR A 60 -1.79 -4.87 20.92
CA THR A 60 -1.86 -5.65 19.68
C THR A 60 -0.93 -5.06 18.65
N ALA A 61 -0.05 -5.89 18.08
CA ALA A 61 0.75 -5.49 16.94
C ALA A 61 -0.12 -5.40 15.67
N SER A 62 0.00 -4.32 14.90
CA SER A 62 -0.67 -4.18 13.62
C SER A 62 0.31 -3.79 12.53
N LEU A 63 0.33 -4.57 11.45
CA LEU A 63 1.23 -4.35 10.32
C LEU A 63 0.75 -3.17 9.47
N LEU A 64 1.64 -2.21 9.25
CA LEU A 64 1.47 -1.12 8.29
C LEU A 64 2.55 -1.23 7.22
N GLY A 65 2.15 -1.52 5.98
CA GLY A 65 3.08 -1.59 4.85
C GLY A 65 3.33 -0.23 4.22
N VAL A 66 4.58 0.19 4.14
CA VAL A 66 5.01 1.41 3.42
C VAL A 66 5.86 0.99 2.20
N PRO A 67 5.27 0.87 1.00
CA PRO A 67 5.97 0.41 -0.20
C PRO A 67 6.81 1.55 -0.82
N LEU A 68 7.88 1.97 -0.15
CA LEU A 68 8.78 3.04 -0.59
C LEU A 68 10.17 2.48 -0.89
N GLY A 69 10.59 2.58 -2.15
CA GLY A 69 11.93 2.18 -2.60
C GLY A 69 12.75 3.31 -3.24
N HIS A 70 12.15 4.45 -3.54
CA HIS A 70 12.80 5.51 -4.33
C HIS A 70 13.95 6.24 -3.60
N ASN A 71 14.06 6.08 -2.27
CA ASN A 71 15.16 6.65 -1.47
C ASN A 71 16.38 5.72 -1.36
N SER A 72 16.36 4.54 -1.98
CA SER A 72 17.49 3.62 -1.98
C SER A 72 18.59 4.08 -2.93
N SER A 73 19.85 3.98 -2.51
CA SER A 73 21.03 4.42 -3.28
C SER A 73 21.52 3.41 -4.32
N PHE A 74 20.99 2.18 -4.32
CA PHE A 74 21.42 1.10 -5.23
C PHE A 74 20.24 0.43 -5.94
N LEU A 75 19.36 -0.27 -5.21
CA LEU A 75 18.19 -0.97 -5.77
C LEU A 75 16.91 -0.57 -5.02
N GLN A 76 15.82 -0.37 -5.76
CA GLN A 76 14.51 0.04 -5.23
C GLN A 76 13.58 -1.15 -4.91
N GLY A 77 14.14 -2.36 -4.87
CA GLY A 77 13.42 -3.60 -4.55
C GLY A 77 12.58 -3.58 -3.26
N PRO A 78 12.95 -2.85 -2.18
CA PRO A 78 12.15 -2.79 -0.96
C PRO A 78 10.70 -2.31 -1.15
N ALA A 79 10.38 -1.58 -2.23
CA ALA A 79 9.01 -1.18 -2.55
C ALA A 79 8.05 -2.38 -2.68
N PHE A 80 8.54 -3.56 -3.10
CA PHE A 80 7.75 -4.77 -3.29
C PHE A 80 7.74 -5.71 -2.07
N ALA A 81 8.47 -5.37 -1.01
CA ALA A 81 8.60 -6.22 0.16
C ALA A 81 7.30 -6.38 0.98
N PRO A 82 6.49 -5.34 1.25
CA PRO A 82 5.38 -5.47 2.18
C PRO A 82 4.33 -6.54 1.81
N PRO A 83 3.92 -6.71 0.53
CA PRO A 83 3.05 -7.82 0.14
C PRO A 83 3.71 -9.20 0.33
N ARG A 84 5.00 -9.34 0.00
CA ARG A 84 5.75 -10.59 0.11
C ARG A 84 5.98 -11.03 1.55
N ILE A 85 6.24 -10.07 2.44
CA ILE A 85 6.36 -10.33 3.89
C ILE A 85 5.03 -10.86 4.43
N ARG A 86 3.89 -10.27 4.03
CA ARG A 86 2.57 -10.76 4.44
C ARG A 86 2.31 -12.17 3.91
N GLU A 87 2.62 -12.44 2.65
CA GLU A 87 2.51 -13.78 2.07
C GLU A 87 3.31 -14.83 2.88
N ALA A 88 4.54 -14.51 3.26
CA ALA A 88 5.40 -15.41 4.03
C ALA A 88 4.91 -15.68 5.47
N ILE A 89 4.32 -14.68 6.14
CA ILE A 89 3.73 -14.85 7.49
C ILE A 89 2.61 -15.89 7.47
N TRP A 90 1.86 -15.98 6.37
CA TRP A 90 0.70 -16.86 6.21
C TRP A 90 1.01 -18.09 5.33
N CYS A 91 2.28 -18.46 5.20
CA CYS A 91 2.66 -19.59 4.37
C CYS A 91 2.19 -20.91 5.01
N GLY A 92 1.51 -21.76 4.24
CA GLY A 92 1.05 -23.06 4.73
C GLY A 92 2.17 -24.05 5.08
N SER A 93 3.43 -23.74 4.73
CA SER A 93 4.58 -24.57 5.09
C SER A 93 5.17 -24.25 6.46
N THR A 94 4.73 -23.17 7.12
CA THR A 94 5.24 -22.77 8.43
C THR A 94 4.29 -23.18 9.54
N ASN A 95 4.83 -23.33 10.75
CA ASN A 95 3.98 -23.42 11.93
C ASN A 95 3.36 -22.04 12.23
N SER A 96 2.49 -22.02 13.21
CA SER A 96 1.66 -20.87 13.56
C SER A 96 2.05 -20.20 14.88
N ALA A 97 3.19 -20.61 15.45
CA ALA A 97 3.68 -20.12 16.72
C ALA A 97 4.96 -19.33 16.52
N THR A 98 5.12 -18.26 17.29
CA THR A 98 6.39 -17.55 17.46
C THR A 98 7.40 -18.42 18.21
N GLU A 99 8.67 -18.03 18.21
CA GLU A 99 9.74 -18.76 18.92
C GLU A 99 9.47 -18.91 20.43
N GLU A 100 8.79 -17.93 21.04
CA GLU A 100 8.41 -17.94 22.45
C GLU A 100 7.08 -18.69 22.72
N GLY A 101 6.49 -19.30 21.70
CA GLY A 101 5.28 -20.11 21.83
C GLY A 101 3.96 -19.31 21.87
N SER A 102 4.00 -18.00 21.63
CA SER A 102 2.77 -17.22 21.39
C SER A 102 2.25 -17.45 19.97
N ASP A 103 0.93 -17.54 19.79
CA ASP A 103 0.34 -17.69 18.46
C ASP A 103 0.67 -16.47 17.59
N ALA A 104 1.46 -16.69 16.52
CA ALA A 104 1.78 -15.66 15.54
C ALA A 104 0.52 -15.19 14.76
N ILE A 105 -0.54 -15.99 14.82
CA ILE A 105 -1.74 -15.91 14.00
C ILE A 105 -2.81 -14.95 14.53
N ALA A 106 -2.63 -14.33 15.69
CA ALA A 106 -3.77 -13.73 16.39
C ALA A 106 -4.51 -12.62 15.61
N TYR A 107 -3.99 -12.06 14.51
CA TYR A 107 -4.61 -10.91 13.87
C TYR A 107 -4.62 -10.96 12.33
N GLU A 108 -5.84 -11.02 11.79
CA GLU A 108 -6.22 -11.26 10.41
C GLU A 108 -5.62 -10.30 9.36
N HIS A 109 -5.59 -10.86 8.15
CA HIS A 109 -5.07 -10.40 6.88
C HIS A 109 -5.89 -9.24 6.29
N PHE A 110 -5.23 -8.15 5.90
CA PHE A 110 -5.79 -7.24 4.90
C PHE A 110 -4.65 -6.74 4.00
N SER A 111 -4.77 -6.92 2.69
CA SER A 111 -3.78 -6.46 1.71
C SER A 111 -4.34 -5.26 0.96
N PHE A 112 -3.52 -4.23 0.78
CA PHE A 112 -3.69 -3.28 -0.31
C PHE A 112 -2.72 -3.73 -1.41
N SER A 113 -3.26 -4.32 -2.47
CA SER A 113 -2.60 -4.30 -3.77
C SER A 113 -3.29 -3.21 -4.58
N PRO A 114 -2.58 -2.16 -5.03
CA PRO A 114 -3.10 -1.40 -6.15
C PRO A 114 -3.23 -2.36 -7.35
N PRO A 115 -4.30 -2.28 -8.15
CA PRO A 115 -4.29 -2.91 -9.46
C PRO A 115 -3.16 -2.26 -10.25
N PHE A 116 -2.05 -2.97 -10.47
CA PHE A 116 -1.09 -2.54 -11.48
C PHE A 116 -1.70 -2.80 -12.87
N PRO A 117 -1.45 -1.92 -13.86
CA PRO A 117 -1.91 -2.06 -15.24
C PRO A 117 -1.24 -3.21 -15.98
#